data_AF-A0A2K4FTZ6-F1
#
_entry.id   AF-A0A2K4FTZ6-F1
#
_cell.length_a   1.000
_cell.length_b   1.000
_cell.length_c   1.000
_cell.angle_alpha   90.00
_cell.angle_beta   90.00
_cell.angle_gamma   90.00
#
_symmetry.space_group_name_H-M   'P 1'
#
loop_
_entity.id
_entity.type
_entity.pdbx_description
1 polymer ?
#
loop_
_entity_poly.entity_id
_entity_poly.type
_entity_poly.pdbx_seq_one_letter_code
_entity_poly.pdbx_strand_id
1 'polypeptide(L)' 'MEVSFSKEVEMLRLGAGDTFHGEGILAITKGLLQSGVAYVGGYQGAPVSHLLDVMVQGKAYMDELGVHVEACS' A
#
# COMPACT_ATOMS: atom_id res chain seq x y z
N MET A 1 13.00 -6.36 13.70
CA MET A 1 13.30 -6.68 12.29
C MET A 1 12.25 -5.96 11.49
N GLU A 2 12.64 -4.97 10.70
CA GLU A 2 11.71 -4.24 9.83
C GLU A 2 11.20 -5.21 8.76
N VAL A 3 9.88 -5.32 8.60
CA VAL A 3 9.30 -6.19 7.57
C VAL A 3 9.25 -5.37 6.28
N SER A 4 10.01 -5.79 5.28
CA SER A 4 9.99 -5.20 3.95
C SER A 4 9.00 -5.95 3.07
N PHE A 5 8.17 -5.20 2.34
CA PHE A 5 7.18 -5.68 1.39
C PHE A 5 7.51 -5.29 -0.05
N SER A 6 8.75 -4.85 -0.32
CA SER A 6 9.10 -4.28 -1.63
C SER A 6 8.89 -5.24 -2.80
N LYS A 7 8.98 -6.56 -2.60
CA LYS A 7 8.68 -7.56 -3.65
C LYS A 7 7.19 -7.85 -3.74
N GLU A 8 6.53 -7.85 -2.59
CA GLU A 8 5.14 -8.21 -2.40
C GLU A 8 4.18 -7.12 -2.88
N VAL A 9 4.64 -5.86 -2.96
CA VAL A 9 3.92 -4.74 -3.58
C VAL A 9 3.50 -5.04 -5.02
N GLU A 10 4.26 -5.86 -5.78
CA GLU A 10 3.87 -6.23 -7.15
C GLU A 10 2.51 -6.94 -7.20
N MET A 11 2.10 -7.63 -6.12
CA MET A 11 0.78 -8.25 -6.03
C MET A 11 -0.38 -7.23 -6.02
N LEU A 12 -0.10 -5.96 -5.72
CA LEU A 12 -1.09 -4.89 -5.81
C LEU A 12 -1.55 -4.67 -7.26
N ARG A 13 -0.75 -5.07 -8.26
CA ARG A 13 -1.07 -5.00 -9.70
C ARG A 13 -2.07 -6.05 -10.18
N LEU A 14 -2.31 -7.11 -9.41
CA LEU A 14 -3.24 -8.18 -9.80
C LEU A 14 -4.61 -7.61 -10.19
N GLY A 15 -5.17 -8.06 -11.31
CA GLY A 15 -6.38 -7.51 -11.91
C GLY A 15 -7.66 -8.20 -11.43
N ALA A 16 -8.77 -7.88 -12.09
CA ALA A 16 -10.03 -8.57 -11.88
C ALA A 16 -9.91 -10.04 -12.34
N GLY A 17 -10.35 -10.97 -11.49
CA GLY A 17 -10.27 -12.41 -11.76
C GLY A 17 -8.99 -13.08 -11.25
N ASP A 18 -7.98 -12.31 -10.83
CA ASP A 18 -6.79 -12.85 -10.21
C ASP A 18 -7.01 -13.13 -8.72
N THR A 19 -6.55 -14.30 -8.25
CA THR A 19 -6.57 -14.65 -6.83
C THR A 19 -5.36 -14.04 -6.13
N PHE A 20 -5.62 -13.22 -5.11
CA PHE A 20 -4.56 -12.65 -4.26
C PHE A 20 -4.14 -13.65 -3.17
N HIS A 21 -2.83 -13.95 -3.08
CA HIS A 21 -2.24 -14.77 -2.03
C HIS A 21 -1.04 -14.04 -1.42
N GLY A 22 -1.22 -13.49 -0.23
CA GLY A 22 -0.19 -12.72 0.46
C GLY A 22 -0.65 -12.23 1.83
N GLU A 23 0.16 -11.39 2.44
CA GLU A 23 -0.10 -10.84 3.77
C GLU A 23 -1.37 -9.98 3.80
N GLY A 24 -2.11 -10.04 4.91
CA GLY A 24 -3.38 -9.33 5.05
C GLY A 24 -3.26 -7.81 4.85
N ILE A 25 -2.13 -7.21 5.25
CA ILE A 25 -1.89 -5.78 5.09
C ILE A 25 -1.83 -5.34 3.61
N LEU A 26 -1.31 -6.19 2.73
CA LEU A 26 -1.28 -5.96 1.29
C LEU A 26 -2.67 -6.15 0.68
N ALA A 27 -3.44 -7.11 1.16
CA ALA A 27 -4.83 -7.29 0.74
C ALA A 27 -5.68 -6.05 1.09
N ILE A 28 -5.51 -5.50 2.30
CA ILE A 28 -6.19 -4.26 2.73
C ILE A 28 -5.72 -3.09 1.86
N THR A 29 -4.42 -2.93 1.66
CA THR A 29 -3.84 -1.89 0.79
C THR A 29 -4.44 -1.96 -0.62
N LYS A 30 -4.51 -3.15 -1.22
CA LYS A 30 -5.14 -3.38 -2.52
C LYS A 30 -6.60 -2.96 -2.53
N GLY A 31 -7.36 -3.34 -1.50
CA GLY A 31 -8.77 -2.95 -1.37
C GLY A 31 -8.97 -1.44 -1.30
N LEU A 32 -8.09 -0.71 -0.58
CA LEU A 32 -8.12 0.76 -0.52
C LEU A 32 -7.88 1.38 -1.90
N LEU A 33 -6.87 0.90 -2.64
CA LEU A 33 -6.56 1.39 -3.99
C LEU A 33 -7.71 1.12 -4.96
N GLN A 34 -8.29 -0.09 -4.91
CA GLN A 34 -9.45 -0.45 -5.72
C GLN A 34 -10.71 0.35 -5.36
N SER A 35 -10.78 0.88 -4.14
CA SER A 35 -11.86 1.77 -3.69
C SER A 35 -11.66 3.23 -4.14
N GLY A 36 -10.58 3.53 -4.87
CA GLY A 36 -10.30 4.87 -5.39
C GLY A 36 -9.64 5.81 -4.37
N VAL A 37 -9.02 5.28 -3.33
CA VAL A 37 -8.24 6.09 -2.39
C VAL A 37 -7.03 6.68 -3.13
N ALA A 38 -7.01 8.01 -3.27
CA ALA A 38 -5.97 8.75 -3.98
C ALA A 38 -5.05 9.56 -3.07
N TYR A 39 -5.32 9.60 -1.76
CA TYR A 39 -4.52 10.32 -0.78
C TYR A 39 -4.46 9.54 0.52
N VAL A 40 -3.24 9.31 1.02
CA VAL A 40 -2.99 8.68 2.31
C VAL A 40 -1.91 9.44 3.05
N GLY A 41 -2.20 9.80 4.30
CA GLY A 41 -1.26 10.45 5.19
C GLY A 41 -1.39 9.87 6.59
N GLY A 42 -0.36 10.08 7.42
CA GLY A 42 -0.35 9.60 8.78
C GLY A 42 0.66 10.36 9.65
N TYR A 43 0.45 10.29 10.96
CA TYR A 43 1.39 10.77 11.97
C TYR A 43 2.13 9.59 12.61
N GLN A 44 3.25 9.86 13.28
CA GLN A 44 4.02 8.82 13.97
C GLN A 44 3.16 8.09 15.01
N GLY A 45 3.12 6.76 14.92
CA GLY A 45 2.30 5.92 15.81
C GLY A 45 0.80 5.93 15.49
N ALA A 46 0.38 6.50 14.35
CA ALA A 46 -0.99 6.35 13.88
C ALA A 46 -1.34 4.85 13.73
N PRO A 47 -2.60 4.45 14.00
CA PRO A 47 -3.04 3.06 13.82
C PRO A 47 -2.84 2.51 12.39
N VAL A 48 -2.67 3.41 11.42
CA VAL A 48 -2.46 3.11 10.00
C VAL A 48 -0.99 3.22 9.56
N SER A 49 -0.05 3.42 10.48
CA SER A 49 1.37 3.64 10.14
C SER A 49 1.95 2.50 9.29
N HIS A 50 1.61 1.25 9.62
CA HIS A 50 2.09 0.10 8.84
C HIS A 50 1.50 0.02 7.43
N LEU A 51 0.26 0.50 7.21
CA LEU A 51 -0.31 0.60 5.87
C LEU A 51 0.42 1.69 5.06
N LEU A 52 0.74 2.81 5.72
CA LEU A 52 1.54 3.88 5.14
C LEU A 52 2.92 3.34 4.72
N ASP A 53 3.58 2.55 5.56
CA ASP A 53 4.88 1.94 5.27
C ASP A 53 4.83 1.07 4.00
N VAL A 54 3.76 0.27 3.81
CA VAL A 54 3.56 -0.54 2.60
C VAL A 54 3.42 0.34 1.36
N MET A 55 2.63 1.42 1.45
CA MET A 55 2.42 2.35 0.34
C MET A 55 3.68 3.15 -0.01
N VAL A 56 4.48 3.53 1.00
CA VAL A 56 5.80 4.17 0.81
C VAL A 56 6.77 3.22 0.14
N GLN A 57 6.83 1.96 0.57
CA GLN A 57 7.66 0.93 -0.06
C GLN A 57 7.21 0.63 -1.50
N GLY A 58 5.92 0.81 -1.81
CA GLY A 58 5.35 0.70 -3.14
C GLY A 58 5.22 2.00 -3.92
N LYS A 59 5.99 3.04 -3.57
CA LYS A 59 5.85 4.40 -4.11
C LYS A 59 5.79 4.46 -5.64
N ALA A 60 6.61 3.70 -6.35
CA ALA A 60 6.60 3.70 -7.81
C ALA A 60 5.21 3.32 -8.38
N TYR A 61 4.57 2.32 -7.79
CA TYR A 61 3.23 1.91 -8.18
C TYR A 61 2.15 2.90 -7.72
N MET A 62 2.33 3.52 -6.55
CA MET A 62 1.43 4.58 -6.08
C MET A 62 1.45 5.78 -7.04
N ASP A 63 2.65 6.19 -7.49
CA ASP A 63 2.83 7.28 -8.43
C ASP A 63 2.18 6.96 -9.79
N GLU A 64 2.28 5.71 -10.29
CA GLU A 64 1.57 5.25 -11.49
C GLU A 64 0.05 5.35 -11.37
N LEU A 65 -0.50 5.06 -10.18
CA LEU A 65 -1.93 5.16 -9.89
C LEU A 65 -2.39 6.60 -9.57
N GLY A 66 -1.46 7.56 -9.48
CA GLY A 66 -1.75 8.93 -9.06
C GLY A 66 -2.10 9.07 -7.58
N VAL A 67 -1.68 8.12 -6.74
CA VAL A 67 -1.94 8.10 -5.30
C VAL A 67 -0.86 8.88 -4.58
N HIS A 68 -1.27 9.93 -3.85
CA HIS A 68 -0.36 10.71 -3.02
C HIS A 68 -0.18 10.03 -1.65
N VAL A 69 1.07 9.77 -1.29
CA VAL A 69 1.44 9.19 0.01
C VAL A 69 2.30 10.19 0.75
N GLU A 70 1.81 10.66 1.90
CA GLU A 70 2.51 11.57 2.79
C GLU A 70 2.95 10.82 4.05
N ALA A 71 4.24 10.48 4.10
CA ALA A 71 4.86 9.98 5.32
C ALA A 71 5.40 11.15 6.14
N CYS A 72 4.82 11.40 7.32
CA CYS A 72 5.46 12.30 8.29
C CYS A 72 6.71 11.63 8.87
N SER A 73 7.82 12.35 8.81
CA SER A 73 9.11 12.08 9.49
C SER A 73 9.01 12.21 11.00
#